data_AF-A0A966Z2G7-F1
#
_entry.id   AF-A0A966Z2G7-F1
#
_cell.length_a   1.000
_cell.length_b   1.000
_cell.length_c   1.000
_cell.angle_alpha   90.00
_cell.angle_beta   90.00
_cell.angle_gamma   90.00
#
_symmetry.space_group_name_H-M   'P 1'
#
loop_
_entity.id
_entity.type
_entity.pdbx_description
1 polymer ?
#
loop_
_entity_poly.entity_id
_entity_poly.type
_entity_poly.pdbx_seq_one_letter_code
_entity_poly.pdbx_strand_id
1 'polypeptide(L)' 'EKIELEQLPVKIDELEQEQLLINQRLSDPEIYKNDPQLMISLKEKLIVTTNQLELSMRRWEFLLQRSDS' A
#
# COMPACT_ATOMS: atom_id res chain seq x y z
N GLU A 1 8.61 8.38 18.63
CA GLU A 1 7.17 8.04 18.58
C GLU A 1 6.33 9.17 17.97
N LYS A 2 6.37 10.42 18.47
CA LYS A 2 5.60 11.54 17.88
C LYS A 2 5.84 11.80 16.38
N ILE A 3 7.11 11.86 15.95
CA ILE A 3 7.49 12.03 14.52
C ILE A 3 6.97 10.86 13.66
N GLU A 4 7.01 9.64 14.22
CA GLU A 4 6.56 8.44 13.52
C GLU A 4 5.03 8.47 13.31
N LEU A 5 4.28 8.94 14.30
CA LEU A 5 2.82 9.09 14.24
C LEU A 5 2.39 10.18 13.23
N GLU A 6 3.21 11.22 13.03
CA GLU A 6 2.99 12.26 12.02
C GLU A 6 3.32 11.78 10.59
N GLN A 7 4.28 10.86 10.43
CA GLN A 7 4.72 10.35 9.12
C GLN A 7 3.90 9.16 8.61
N LEU A 8 3.35 8.34 9.51
CA LEU A 8 2.58 7.15 9.12
C LEU A 8 1.35 7.47 8.25
N PRO A 9 0.54 8.50 8.51
CA PRO A 9 -0.56 8.89 7.63
C PRO A 9 -0.10 9.18 6.20
N VAL A 10 0.99 9.94 6.03
CA VAL A 10 1.55 10.25 4.70
C VAL A 10 1.97 8.97 3.97
N LYS A 11 2.65 8.06 4.68
CA LYS A 11 3.04 6.77 4.12
C LYS A 11 1.84 5.90 3.75
N ILE A 12 0.78 5.91 4.56
CA ILE A 12 -0.47 5.19 4.29
C ILE A 12 -1.11 5.74 3.01
N ASP A 13 -1.24 7.06 2.88
CA ASP A 13 -1.77 7.70 1.68
C ASP A 13 -0.97 7.33 0.42
N GLU A 14 0.37 7.34 0.51
CA GLU A 14 1.25 6.94 -0.60
C GLU A 14 1.01 5.48 -1.03
N LEU A 15 0.88 4.56 -0.06
CA LEU A 15 0.61 3.14 -0.31
C LEU A 15 -0.79 2.92 -0.91
N GLU A 16 -1.79 3.69 -0.48
CA GLU A 16 -3.15 3.66 -1.04
C GLU A 16 -3.16 4.15 -2.50
N GLN A 17 -2.47 5.24 -2.80
CA GLN A 17 -2.33 5.73 -4.18
C GLN A 17 -1.60 4.71 -5.06
N GLU A 18 -0.54 4.10 -4.56
CA GLU A 18 0.18 3.05 -5.28
C GLU A 18 -0.71 1.83 -5.55
N GLN A 19 -1.49 1.39 -4.57
CA GLN A 19 -2.46 0.30 -4.72
C GLN A 19 -3.51 0.64 -5.78
N LEU A 20 -4.06 1.86 -5.77
CA LEU A 20 -5.02 2.34 -6.75
C LEU A 20 -4.46 2.31 -8.17
N LEU A 21 -3.24 2.83 -8.38
CA LEU A 21 -2.57 2.86 -9.68
C LEU A 21 -2.30 1.46 -10.22
N ILE A 22 -1.85 0.54 -9.35
CA ILE A 22 -1.63 -0.86 -9.71
C ILE A 22 -2.95 -1.52 -10.13
N ASN A 23 -4.02 -1.32 -9.36
CA ASN A 23 -5.34 -1.87 -9.68
C ASN A 23 -5.91 -1.32 -10.99
N GLN A 24 -5.76 -0.01 -11.24
CA GLN A 24 -6.14 0.59 -12.52
C GLN A 24 -5.42 -0.07 -13.68
N ARG A 25 -4.10 -0.31 -13.54
CA ARG A 25 -3.31 -0.95 -14.60
C ARG A 25 -3.65 -2.44 -14.78
N LEU A 26 -3.96 -3.15 -13.71
CA LEU A 26 -4.42 -4.55 -13.76
C LEU A 26 -5.87 -4.70 -14.27
N SER A 27 -6.66 -3.62 -14.27
CA SER A 27 -8.00 -3.61 -14.83
C SER A 27 -8.03 -3.53 -16.36
N ASP A 28 -6.91 -3.14 -16.99
CA ASP A 28 -6.77 -3.15 -18.43
C ASP A 28 -6.66 -4.60 -18.96
N PRO A 29 -7.63 -5.11 -19.72
CA PRO A 29 -7.60 -6.47 -20.23
C PRO A 29 -6.45 -6.73 -21.23
N GLU A 30 -5.89 -5.68 -21.84
CA GLU A 30 -4.80 -5.82 -22.81
C GLU A 30 -3.48 -6.21 -22.16
N ILE A 31 -3.29 -5.93 -20.86
CA ILE A 31 -2.07 -6.32 -20.14
C ILE A 31 -1.92 -7.86 -20.06
N TYR A 32 -3.03 -8.59 -20.00
CA TYR A 32 -3.04 -10.04 -19.92
C TYR A 32 -2.61 -10.71 -21.23
N LYS A 33 -2.76 -10.01 -22.36
CA LYS A 33 -2.39 -10.51 -23.69
C LYS A 33 -0.99 -10.04 -24.09
N ASN A 34 -0.70 -8.76 -23.86
CA ASN A 34 0.47 -8.10 -24.42
C ASN A 34 1.66 -8.12 -23.46
N ASP A 35 1.42 -8.18 -22.15
CA ASP A 35 2.50 -8.10 -21.15
C ASP A 35 2.22 -8.93 -19.87
N PRO A 36 2.19 -10.27 -20.00
CA PRO A 36 1.92 -11.15 -18.87
C PRO A 36 3.00 -11.09 -17.78
N GLN A 37 4.26 -10.75 -18.13
CA GLN A 37 5.32 -10.58 -17.15
C GLN A 37 5.08 -9.33 -16.30
N LEU A 38 4.73 -8.19 -16.92
CA LEU A 38 4.34 -7.00 -16.19
C LEU A 38 3.12 -7.26 -15.29
N MET A 39 2.12 -8.01 -15.76
CA MET A 39 0.97 -8.40 -14.94
C MET A 39 1.38 -9.18 -13.68
N ILE A 40 2.30 -10.14 -13.79
CA ILE A 40 2.81 -10.89 -12.64
C ILE A 40 3.53 -9.94 -11.68
N SER A 41 4.43 -9.09 -12.18
CA SER A 41 5.15 -8.12 -11.36
C SER A 41 4.22 -7.13 -10.65
N LEU A 42 3.17 -6.66 -11.32
CA LEU A 42 2.16 -5.79 -10.72
C LEU A 42 1.37 -6.49 -9.62
N LYS A 43 1.04 -7.78 -9.78
CA LYS A 43 0.37 -8.58 -8.73
C LYS A 43 1.28 -8.81 -7.52
N GLU A 44 2.55 -9.13 -7.73
CA GLU A 44 3.53 -9.27 -6.65
C GLU A 44 3.68 -7.95 -5.89
N LYS A 45 3.79 -6.84 -6.64
CA LYS A 45 3.85 -5.50 -6.07
C LYS A 45 2.58 -5.14 -5.28
N LEU A 46 1.41 -5.52 -5.79
CA LEU A 46 0.13 -5.32 -5.09
C LEU A 46 0.12 -6.05 -3.73
N ILE A 47 0.57 -7.30 -3.69
CA ILE A 47 0.65 -8.08 -2.44
C ILE A 47 1.59 -7.38 -1.44
N VAL A 48 2.77 -6.95 -1.88
CA VAL A 48 3.73 -6.25 -1.02
C VAL A 48 3.15 -4.93 -0.50
N THR A 49 2.53 -4.13 -1.37
CA THR A 49 1.94 -2.83 -1.02
C THR A 49 0.82 -2.99 0.01
N THR A 50 -0.07 -3.96 -0.19
CA THR A 50 -1.17 -4.28 0.74
C THR A 50 -0.64 -4.72 2.11
N ASN A 51 0.38 -5.58 2.16
CA ASN A 51 0.99 -5.99 3.43
C ASN A 51 1.65 -4.80 4.17
N GLN A 52 2.29 -3.89 3.43
CA GLN A 52 2.89 -2.69 4.02
C GLN A 52 1.84 -1.70 4.54
N LEU A 53 0.71 -1.58 3.83
CA LEU A 53 -0.42 -0.77 4.25
C LEU A 53 -0.99 -1.28 5.57
N GLU A 54 -1.32 -2.57 5.66
CA GLU A 54 -1.82 -3.19 6.89
C GLU A 54 -0.86 -3.02 8.07
N LEU A 55 0.44 -3.21 7.84
CA LEU A 55 1.46 -3.02 8.89
C LEU A 55 1.53 -1.55 9.35
N SER A 56 1.47 -0.61 8.41
CA SER A 56 1.53 0.83 8.72
C SER A 56 0.30 1.28 9.50
N MET A 57 -0.89 0.79 9.14
CA MET A 57 -2.14 1.05 9.87
C MET A 57 -2.08 0.50 11.30
N ARG A 58 -1.70 -0.77 11.48
CA ARG A 58 -1.55 -1.37 12.82
C ARG A 58 -0.53 -0.63 13.68
N ARG A 59 0.57 -0.18 13.09
CA ARG A 59 1.59 0.61 13.79
C ARG A 59 1.05 1.96 14.22
N TRP A 60 0.30 2.62 13.36
CA TRP A 60 -0.31 3.91 13.66
C TRP A 60 -1.34 3.80 14.80
N GLU A 61 -2.23 2.81 14.74
CA GLU A 61 -3.18 2.51 15.81
C GLU A 61 -2.48 2.23 17.16
N PHE A 62 -1.41 1.42 17.14
CA PHE A 62 -0.63 1.13 18.34
C PHE A 62 0.01 2.39 18.95
N LEU A 63 0.57 3.27 18.11
CA LEU A 63 1.20 4.50 18.59
C LEU A 63 0.17 5.50 19.13
N LEU A 64 -1.01 5.60 18.51
CA LEU A 64 -2.14 6.39 19.01
C LEU A 64 -2.59 5.93 20.40
N GLN A 65 -2.81 4.62 20.58
CA GLN A 65 -3.19 4.06 21.88
C GLN A 65 -2.16 4.35 22.97
N ARG A 66 -0.87 4.35 22.61
CA ARG A 66 0.21 4.67 23.53
C ARG A 66 0.36 6.16 23.83
N SER A 67 0.00 7.05 22.90
CA SER A 67 0.03 8.49 23.17
C SER A 67 -1.16 8.96 23.99
N ASP A 68 -2.27 8.21 23.97
CA ASP A 68 -3.50 8.52 24.70
C ASP A 68 -3.53 7.93 26.13
N SER A 69 -2.58 7.06 26.48
CA SER A 69 -2.41 6.45 27.82
C SER A 69 -1.41 7.20 28.68
#